data_AF-A0A016VUC7-F1
#
_entry.id   AF-A0A016VUC7-F1
#
_cell.length_a   1.000
_cell.length_b   1.000
_cell.length_c   1.000
_cell.angle_alpha   90.00
_cell.angle_beta   90.00
_cell.angle_gamma   90.00
#
_symmetry.space_group_name_H-M   'P 1'
#
loop_
_entity.id
_entity.type
_entity.pdbx_description
1 polymer ?
#
loop_
_entity_poly.entity_id
_entity_poly.type
_entity_poly.pdbx_seq_one_letter_code
_entity_poly.pdbx_strand_id
1 'polypeptide(L)'
;MFDHVSGEVTMDDTDESSAVSTTTRDPLDGHISPLICKDGIINNLEGLLNYIASGWKYHVSNTDGVKQAWSKFDNVTNKICSFMTGEFGEHAD
;
A
#
# COMPACT_ATOMS: atom_id res chain seq x y z
N MET A 1 12.88 20.38 -58.98
CA MET A 1 11.76 20.74 -59.87
C MET A 1 11.36 19.47 -60.60
N PHE A 2 10.31 18.79 -60.14
CA PHE A 2 9.48 17.84 -60.88
C PHE A 2 8.11 17.76 -60.19
N ASP A 3 7.09 17.71 -61.03
CA ASP A 3 5.67 17.97 -60.81
C ASP A 3 4.84 16.83 -60.18
N HIS A 4 3.73 17.24 -59.56
CA HIS A 4 2.39 16.64 -59.43
C HIS A 4 2.14 15.13 -59.65
N VAL A 5 1.40 14.51 -58.71
CA VAL A 5 0.11 13.86 -59.03
C VAL A 5 -0.81 13.81 -57.79
N SER A 6 -2.08 14.19 -57.98
CA SER A 6 -3.17 14.05 -57.01
C SER A 6 -3.79 12.65 -57.08
N GLY A 7 -4.19 12.14 -55.91
CA GLY A 7 -5.35 11.26 -55.76
C GLY A 7 -5.05 9.87 -55.22
N GLU A 8 -5.43 9.59 -53.96
CA GLU A 8 -6.54 8.70 -53.60
C GLU A 8 -6.71 8.72 -52.07
N VAL A 9 -7.95 8.87 -51.62
CA VAL A 9 -8.33 8.72 -50.21
C VAL A 9 -8.52 7.23 -49.95
N THR A 10 -7.70 6.65 -49.08
CA THR A 10 -8.10 5.48 -48.30
C THR A 10 -7.77 5.77 -46.84
N MET A 11 -8.82 6.04 -46.07
CA MET A 11 -8.76 5.95 -44.61
C MET A 11 -8.47 4.49 -44.27
N ASP A 12 -7.41 4.25 -43.52
CA ASP A 12 -7.25 3.02 -42.74
C ASP A 12 -6.71 3.43 -41.37
N ASP A 13 -7.64 3.55 -40.42
CA ASP A 13 -7.39 3.68 -38.99
C ASP A 13 -6.62 2.45 -38.52
N THR A 14 -5.46 2.60 -37.88
CA THR A 14 -5.01 1.80 -36.72
C THR A 14 -3.70 2.38 -36.21
N ASP A 15 -3.80 3.36 -35.32
CA ASP A 15 -2.72 3.70 -34.38
C ASP A 15 -3.13 3.12 -33.03
N GLU A 16 -2.68 1.91 -32.72
CA GLU A 16 -2.53 1.50 -31.32
C GLU A 16 -1.21 0.75 -31.19
N SER A 17 -0.16 1.53 -30.91
CA SER A 17 1.04 1.04 -30.25
C SER A 17 0.62 0.49 -28.89
N SER A 18 0.22 -0.79 -28.86
CA SER A 18 0.03 -1.55 -27.64
C SER A 18 1.39 -1.78 -27.00
N ALA A 19 1.87 -0.75 -26.29
CA ALA A 19 2.98 -0.85 -25.39
C ALA A 19 2.57 -1.84 -24.31
N VAL A 20 2.98 -3.10 -24.47
CA VAL A 20 2.76 -4.14 -23.47
C VAL A 20 3.42 -3.63 -22.19
N SER A 21 2.60 -3.11 -21.29
CA SER A 21 3.05 -2.66 -19.99
C SER A 21 3.29 -3.94 -19.20
N THR A 22 4.51 -4.45 -19.26
CA THR A 22 5.01 -5.38 -18.25
C THR A 22 5.08 -4.61 -16.93
N THR A 23 3.92 -4.48 -16.28
CA THR A 23 3.85 -4.10 -14.88
C THR A 23 4.63 -5.17 -14.12
N THR A 24 5.80 -4.78 -13.63
CA THR A 24 6.49 -5.55 -12.61
C THR A 24 5.56 -5.47 -11.40
N ARG A 25 4.74 -6.50 -11.20
CA ARG A 25 3.84 -6.61 -10.04
C ARG A 25 4.64 -6.25 -8.80
N ASP A 26 4.24 -5.18 -8.12
CA ASP A 26 4.81 -4.82 -6.84
C ASP A 26 4.62 -6.02 -5.90
N PRO A 27 5.66 -6.52 -5.21
CA PRO A 27 5.48 -7.57 -4.21
C PRO A 27 4.49 -7.19 -3.08
N LEU A 28 4.11 -5.92 -2.98
CA LEU A 28 3.10 -5.36 -2.09
C LEU A 28 1.71 -5.19 -2.73
N ASP A 29 1.56 -5.56 -4.01
CA ASP A 29 0.28 -5.58 -4.76
C ASP A 29 -0.71 -6.63 -4.21
N GLY A 30 -0.29 -7.39 -3.19
CA GLY A 30 -1.17 -8.19 -2.35
C GLY A 30 -1.74 -7.33 -1.23
N HIS A 31 -3.02 -6.95 -1.34
CA HIS A 31 -3.79 -6.36 -0.25
C HIS A 31 -3.48 -7.06 1.09
N ILE A 32 -2.71 -6.38 1.96
CA ILE A 32 -2.43 -6.87 3.30
C ILE A 32 -3.68 -6.64 4.14
N SER A 33 -4.24 -7.72 4.68
CA SER A 33 -5.39 -7.62 5.60
C SER A 33 -5.04 -6.67 6.77
N PRO A 34 -5.97 -5.81 7.21
CA PRO A 34 -5.74 -4.90 8.34
C PRO A 34 -5.33 -5.64 9.61
N LEU A 35 -5.80 -6.88 9.77
CA LEU A 35 -5.41 -7.75 10.87
C LEU A 35 -3.93 -8.14 10.77
N ILE A 36 -3.49 -8.59 9.58
CA ILE A 36 -2.10 -9.00 9.34
C ILE A 36 -1.17 -7.81 9.50
N CYS A 37 -1.56 -6.63 9.04
CA CYS A 37 -0.83 -5.39 9.25
C CYS A 37 -0.62 -5.08 10.73
N LYS A 38 -1.72 -5.08 11.49
CA LYS A 38 -1.70 -4.73 12.89
C LYS A 38 -0.83 -5.71 13.64
N ASP A 39 -1.09 -7.01 13.48
CA ASP A 39 -0.34 -8.06 14.15
C ASP A 39 1.15 -8.00 13.78
N GLY A 40 1.47 -7.73 12.52
CA GLY A 40 2.85 -7.53 12.08
C GLY A 40 3.54 -6.39 12.80
N ILE A 41 2.92 -5.20 12.84
CA ILE A 41 3.51 -4.02 13.49
C ILE A 41 3.62 -4.22 15.00
N ILE A 42 2.53 -4.64 15.65
CA ILE A 42 2.46 -4.83 17.10
C ILE A 42 3.46 -5.90 17.53
N ASN A 43 3.49 -7.08 16.91
CA ASN A 43 4.35 -8.18 17.34
C ASN A 43 5.84 -7.86 17.15
N ASN A 44 6.23 -7.22 16.03
CA ASN A 44 7.62 -6.82 15.82
C ASN A 44 8.07 -5.78 16.85
N LEU A 45 7.22 -4.79 17.14
CA LEU A 45 7.54 -3.78 18.14
C LEU A 45 7.59 -4.38 19.55
N GLU A 46 6.64 -5.26 19.91
CA GLU A 46 6.67 -5.99 21.18
C GLU A 46 7.96 -6.80 21.33
N GLY A 47 8.40 -7.48 20.26
CA GLY A 47 9.65 -8.23 20.24
C GLY A 47 10.88 -7.36 20.48
N LEU A 48 10.97 -6.22 19.77
CA LEU A 48 12.04 -5.24 19.96
C LEU A 48 12.05 -4.68 21.38
N LEU A 49 10.90 -4.27 21.89
CA LEU A 49 10.79 -3.66 23.21
C LEU A 49 11.06 -4.68 24.33
N ASN A 50 10.74 -5.95 24.12
CA ASN A 50 11.12 -7.03 25.03
C ASN A 50 12.65 -7.20 25.14
N TYR A 51 13.40 -6.90 24.07
CA TYR A 51 14.86 -6.92 24.12
C TYR A 51 15.43 -5.75 24.93
N ILE A 52 14.78 -4.58 24.85
CA ILE A 52 15.18 -3.38 25.60
C ILE A 52 14.78 -3.49 27.09
N ALA A 53 13.56 -3.95 27.35
CA ALA A 53 13.00 -4.15 28.68
C ALA A 53 12.20 -5.45 28.71
N SER A 54 12.80 -6.47 29.33
CA SER A 54 12.20 -7.80 29.43
C SER A 54 10.82 -7.75 30.10
N GLY A 55 9.84 -8.44 29.52
CA GLY A 55 8.49 -8.44 30.05
C GLY A 55 7.73 -7.16 29.66
N TRP A 56 7.93 -6.65 28.45
CA TRP A 56 7.28 -5.45 27.93
C TRP A 56 5.76 -5.41 28.17
N LYS A 57 5.07 -6.54 28.02
CA LYS A 57 3.62 -6.67 28.31
C LYS A 57 3.27 -6.35 29.76
N TYR A 58 4.15 -6.72 30.71
CA TYR A 58 4.01 -6.34 32.12
C TYR A 58 4.16 -4.82 32.28
N HIS A 59 5.16 -4.21 31.66
CA HIS A 59 5.35 -2.74 31.70
C HIS A 59 4.14 -1.98 31.13
N VAL A 60 3.60 -2.42 30.00
CA VAL A 60 2.37 -1.85 29.41
C VAL A 60 1.18 -1.95 30.38
N SER A 61 1.08 -3.07 31.12
CA SER A 61 -0.07 -3.32 32.00
C SER A 61 0.02 -2.59 33.35
N ASN A 62 1.24 -2.30 33.83
CA ASN A 62 1.48 -1.86 35.21
C ASN A 62 2.10 -0.46 35.34
N THR A 63 2.44 0.20 34.23
CA THR A 63 2.98 1.57 34.25
C THR A 63 2.06 2.50 33.47
N ASP A 64 1.35 3.40 34.17
CA ASP A 64 0.30 4.24 33.57
C ASP A 64 0.76 5.03 32.35
N GLY A 65 1.96 5.63 32.40
CA GLY A 65 2.53 6.35 31.27
C GLY A 65 2.76 5.46 30.05
N VAL A 66 3.25 4.24 30.27
CA VAL A 66 3.48 3.25 29.21
C VAL A 66 2.15 2.76 28.65
N LYS A 67 1.17 2.46 29.51
CA LYS A 67 -0.18 2.05 29.11
C LYS A 67 -0.85 3.07 28.19
N GLN A 68 -0.78 4.35 28.56
CA GLN A 68 -1.35 5.44 27.76
C GLN A 68 -0.64 5.60 26.42
N ALA A 69 0.69 5.56 26.40
CA ALA A 69 1.48 5.64 25.17
C ALA A 69 1.19 4.45 24.24
N TRP A 70 1.14 3.24 24.79
CA TRP A 70 0.84 2.02 24.04
C TRP A 70 -0.58 2.04 23.46
N SER A 71 -1.57 2.49 24.22
CA SER A 71 -2.94 2.63 23.73
C SER A 71 -3.06 3.62 22.57
N LYS A 72 -2.34 4.75 22.62
CA LYS A 72 -2.28 5.72 21.50
C LYS A 72 -1.63 5.10 20.28
N PHE A 73 -0.53 4.38 20.47
CA PHE A 73 0.16 3.68 19.40
C PHE A 73 -0.73 2.61 18.74
N ASP A 74 -1.43 1.79 19.52
CA ASP A 74 -2.37 0.79 19.01
C ASP A 74 -3.50 1.47 18.19
N ASN A 75 -4.05 2.59 18.67
CA ASN A 75 -5.09 3.32 17.96
C ASN A 75 -4.61 3.84 16.59
N VAL A 76 -3.41 4.41 16.53
CA VAL A 76 -2.82 4.89 15.27
C VAL A 76 -2.53 3.72 14.33
N THR A 77 -2.01 2.62 14.87
CA THR A 77 -1.75 1.39 14.10
C THR A 77 -3.04 0.83 13.50
N ASN A 78 -4.14 0.79 14.26
CA ASN A 78 -5.46 0.40 13.76
C ASN A 78 -5.90 1.28 12.56
N LYS A 79 -5.71 2.59 12.65
CA LYS A 79 -6.06 3.53 11.57
C LYS A 79 -5.22 3.27 10.33
N ILE A 80 -3.90 3.19 10.47
CA ILE A 80 -2.98 2.91 9.35
C ILE A 80 -3.38 1.60 8.66
N CYS A 81 -3.57 0.54 9.44
CA CYS A 81 -3.91 -0.76 8.91
C CYS A 81 -5.30 -0.80 8.26
N SER A 82 -6.26 0.02 8.71
CA SER A 82 -7.59 0.10 8.09
C SER A 82 -7.59 0.71 6.68
N PHE A 83 -6.59 1.53 6.34
CA PHE A 83 -6.48 2.09 4.99
C PHE A 83 -5.97 1.07 3.96
N MET A 84 -5.33 -0.02 4.40
CA MET A 84 -4.84 -1.04 3.48
C MET A 84 -5.94 -1.92 2.87
N THR A 85 -7.18 -1.80 3.37
CA THR A 85 -8.37 -2.40 2.76
C THR A 85 -8.98 -1.59 1.62
N GLY A 86 -8.51 -0.37 1.31
CA GLY A 86 -9.06 0.37 0.17
C GLY A 86 -8.32 1.67 -0.15
N GLU A 87 -7.67 1.71 -1.32
CA GLU A 87 -8.02 2.60 -2.45
C GLU A 87 -7.13 2.30 -3.69
N PHE A 88 -7.63 1.42 -4.55
CA PHE A 88 -7.52 1.53 -6.01
C PHE A 88 -8.94 1.34 -6.59
N GLY A 89 -9.88 2.14 -6.08
CA GLY A 89 -11.19 2.31 -6.71
C GLY A 89 -11.11 3.51 -7.63
N GLU A 90 -10.86 3.27 -8.91
CA GLU A 90 -11.00 4.26 -9.98
C GLU A 90 -12.28 5.08 -9.79
N HIS A 91 -12.12 6.40 -9.79
CA HIS A 91 -13.16 7.30 -10.27
C HIS A 91 -13.34 6.98 -11.77
N ALA A 92 -14.36 6.21 -12.09
CA ALA A 92 -14.87 6.11 -13.45
C ALA A 92 -16.08 7.04 -13.55
N ASP A 93 -15.86 8.20 -14.19
CA ASP A 93 -16.93 9.05 -14.75
C ASP A 93 -17.60 8.36 -15.94
#